data_AF-A0A0M5LES9-F1
#
_entry.id   AF-A0A0M5LES9-F1
#
_cell.length_a   1.000
_cell.length_b   1.000
_cell.length_c   1.000
_cell.angle_alpha   90.00
_cell.angle_beta   90.00
_cell.angle_gamma   90.00
#
_symmetry.space_group_name_H-M   'P 1'
#
loop_
_entity.id
_entity.type
_entity.pdbx_description
1 polymer ?
#
loop_
_entity_poly.entity_id
_entity_poly.type
_entity_poly.pdbx_seq_one_letter_code
_entity_poly.pdbx_strand_id
1 'polypeptide(L)'
;MKKIIFIIGIVFLSGCGMTPVKHIDPNFIDNLREGRVTLSGGGCGFTWGASNQAILSNLSGERWHDLANLIKSLECSQDSAYYFLGRSAEGLGFKNAAKKYYKTSINNSKVGNHLYSCASMLEYNCWGFKFPQDSETRLSQLKIYQFKDMPMVLEVTESGRTFKLSGIVKDILGNQNDVFGFFNDSGIKVCSGEFNLNRSKSRGSVSLNCFNGKFSGTGEVLSSSYNESQGTYSGVGLIKTPSTQIRMLYGPNVSSIE
;
A
#
# COMPACT_ATOMS: atom_id res chain seq x y z
N MET A 1 67.73 -9.58 -48.85
CA MET A 1 66.53 -8.72 -48.74
C MET A 1 65.69 -9.22 -47.57
N LYS A 2 65.35 -8.33 -46.63
CA LYS A 2 64.85 -8.64 -45.27
C LYS A 2 63.40 -9.15 -45.28
N LYS A 3 63.13 -10.25 -44.57
CA LYS A 3 61.77 -10.75 -44.30
C LYS A 3 61.15 -9.95 -43.16
N ILE A 4 60.01 -9.30 -43.40
CA ILE A 4 59.20 -8.63 -42.37
C ILE A 4 58.24 -9.66 -41.80
N ILE A 5 58.37 -9.97 -40.52
CA ILE A 5 57.46 -10.84 -39.76
C ILE A 5 56.41 -9.94 -39.11
N PHE A 6 55.15 -10.09 -39.49
CA PHE A 6 54.01 -9.38 -38.91
C PHE A 6 53.54 -10.17 -37.68
N ILE A 7 53.87 -9.69 -36.47
CA ILE A 7 53.35 -10.26 -35.23
C ILE A 7 51.96 -9.69 -34.98
N ILE A 8 50.94 -10.48 -35.25
CA ILE A 8 49.55 -10.21 -34.87
C ILE A 8 49.45 -10.40 -33.35
N GLY A 9 49.42 -9.27 -32.62
CA GLY A 9 49.14 -9.25 -31.19
C GLY A 9 47.66 -9.52 -30.94
N ILE A 10 47.33 -10.74 -30.51
CA ILE A 10 46.00 -11.08 -30.01
C ILE A 10 45.86 -10.46 -28.61
N VAL A 11 45.08 -9.38 -28.53
CA VAL A 11 44.68 -8.79 -27.25
C VAL A 11 43.51 -9.61 -26.69
N PHE A 12 43.81 -10.53 -25.79
CA PHE A 12 42.82 -11.18 -24.93
C PHE A 12 42.37 -10.20 -23.84
N LEU A 13 41.33 -9.40 -24.11
CA LEU A 13 40.56 -8.72 -23.07
C LEU A 13 39.58 -9.71 -22.43
N SER A 14 40.10 -10.65 -21.64
CA SER A 14 39.29 -11.45 -20.72
C SER A 14 39.29 -10.76 -19.36
N GLY A 15 38.20 -10.04 -19.08
CA GLY A 15 37.95 -9.39 -17.80
C GLY A 15 36.46 -9.28 -17.53
N CYS A 16 35.74 -10.40 -17.50
CA CYS A 16 34.46 -10.44 -16.77
C CYS A 16 34.78 -10.33 -15.28
N GLY A 17 34.90 -9.10 -14.77
CA GLY A 17 34.91 -8.85 -13.34
C GLY A 17 33.55 -9.25 -12.78
N MET A 18 33.46 -10.43 -12.16
CA MET A 18 32.34 -10.75 -11.27
C MET A 18 32.38 -9.72 -10.14
N THR A 19 31.44 -8.78 -10.16
CA THR A 19 31.22 -7.91 -9.02
C THR A 19 30.86 -8.79 -7.81
N PRO A 20 31.42 -8.52 -6.62
CA PRO A 20 31.05 -9.26 -5.43
C PRO A 20 29.54 -9.09 -5.21
N VAL A 21 28.82 -10.21 -5.12
CA VAL A 21 27.41 -10.23 -4.73
C VAL A 21 27.33 -9.58 -3.36
N LYS A 22 26.79 -8.36 -3.31
CA LYS A 22 26.59 -7.62 -2.06
C LYS A 22 25.68 -8.47 -1.19
N HIS A 23 26.17 -8.85 -0.01
CA HIS A 23 25.45 -9.72 0.92
C HIS A 23 24.09 -9.08 1.24
N ILE A 24 23.00 -9.71 0.82
CA ILE A 24 21.65 -9.22 1.12
C ILE A 24 21.42 -9.52 2.60
N ASP A 25 21.02 -8.48 3.35
CA ASP A 25 20.67 -8.57 4.77
C ASP A 25 19.61 -9.67 4.97
N PRO A 26 19.81 -10.67 5.84
CA PRO A 26 18.80 -11.70 6.12
C PRO A 26 17.48 -11.11 6.61
N ASN A 27 17.48 -9.90 7.19
CA ASN A 27 16.28 -9.19 7.63
C ASN A 27 15.72 -8.24 6.56
N PHE A 28 16.24 -8.29 5.32
CA PHE A 28 15.85 -7.36 4.26
C PHE A 28 14.35 -7.38 3.99
N ILE A 29 13.73 -8.57 3.94
CA ILE A 29 12.29 -8.70 3.65
C ILE A 29 11.43 -8.13 4.78
N ASP A 30 11.83 -8.29 6.03
CA ASP A 30 11.10 -7.70 7.17
C ASP A 30 11.26 -6.18 7.17
N ASN A 31 12.47 -5.68 6.88
CA ASN A 31 12.70 -4.26 6.68
C ASN A 31 11.90 -3.71 5.49
N LEU A 32 11.76 -4.48 4.41
CA LEU A 32 10.94 -4.11 3.26
C LEU A 32 9.46 -4.03 3.65
N ARG A 33 8.94 -5.05 4.35
CA ARG A 33 7.56 -5.15 4.86
C ARG A 33 7.18 -3.97 5.75
N GLU A 34 8.09 -3.54 6.61
CA GLU A 34 7.87 -2.42 7.52
C GLU A 34 8.06 -1.04 6.86
N GLY A 35 8.61 -1.01 5.64
CA GLY A 35 8.91 0.23 4.93
C GLY A 35 10.13 0.95 5.49
N ARG A 36 11.12 0.21 6.00
CA ARG A 36 12.36 0.73 6.61
C ARG A 36 13.56 0.71 5.67
N VAL A 37 13.41 0.17 4.45
CA VAL A 37 14.53 0.12 3.49
C VAL A 37 14.84 1.52 2.97
N THR A 38 16.08 1.95 3.17
CA THR A 38 16.64 3.16 2.57
C THR A 38 17.71 2.79 1.55
N LEU A 39 17.89 3.65 0.54
CA LEU A 39 18.88 3.48 -0.52
C LEU A 39 19.92 4.60 -0.38
N SER A 40 21.20 4.24 -0.25
CA SER A 40 22.25 5.16 0.21
C SER A 40 22.76 6.16 -0.85
N GLY A 41 22.34 6.05 -2.11
CA GLY A 41 22.52 7.11 -3.11
C GLY A 41 23.93 7.31 -3.67
N GLY A 42 24.82 6.34 -3.51
CA GLY A 42 26.19 6.44 -4.04
C GLY A 42 26.28 5.96 -5.49
N GLY A 43 26.89 6.77 -6.37
CA GLY A 43 27.58 6.36 -7.62
C GLY A 43 26.91 5.32 -8.53
N CYS A 44 25.58 5.17 -8.50
CA CYS A 44 24.94 3.96 -9.03
C CYS A 44 24.55 4.05 -10.50
N GLY A 45 24.70 5.21 -11.16
CA GLY A 45 24.19 5.47 -12.51
C GLY A 45 24.62 4.43 -13.55
N PHE A 46 25.89 4.01 -13.54
CA PHE A 46 26.40 2.99 -14.46
C PHE A 46 25.76 1.62 -14.21
N THR A 47 25.76 1.16 -12.95
CA THR A 47 25.16 -0.13 -12.56
C THR A 47 23.63 -0.13 -12.71
N TRP A 48 22.99 1.02 -12.54
CA TRP A 48 21.56 1.23 -12.74
C TRP A 48 21.17 1.02 -14.19
N GLY A 49 21.84 1.74 -15.10
CA GLY A 49 21.66 1.59 -16.55
C GLY A 49 21.89 0.16 -17.03
N ALA A 50 22.98 -0.48 -16.57
CA ALA A 50 23.32 -1.86 -16.91
C ALA A 50 22.29 -2.88 -16.42
N SER A 51 21.56 -2.57 -15.34
CA SER A 51 20.57 -3.47 -14.72
C SER A 51 19.15 -3.29 -15.26
N ASN A 52 18.91 -2.35 -16.18
CA ASN A 52 17.57 -2.04 -16.72
C ASN A 52 16.81 -3.30 -17.17
N GLN A 53 17.43 -4.14 -18.02
CA GLN A 53 16.78 -5.33 -18.54
C GLN A 53 16.37 -6.31 -17.44
N ALA A 54 17.19 -6.46 -16.39
CA ALA A 54 16.89 -7.33 -15.26
C ALA A 54 15.76 -6.75 -14.39
N ILE A 55 15.76 -5.44 -14.15
CA ILE A 55 14.69 -4.73 -13.44
C ILE A 55 13.35 -4.91 -14.17
N LEU A 56 13.32 -4.59 -15.47
CA LEU A 56 12.10 -4.71 -16.27
C LEU A 56 11.61 -6.16 -16.38
N SER A 57 12.53 -7.13 -16.55
CA SER A 57 12.17 -8.55 -16.59
C SER A 57 11.57 -9.04 -15.27
N ASN A 58 12.14 -8.64 -14.13
CA ASN A 58 11.59 -8.98 -12.82
C ASN A 58 10.24 -8.29 -12.59
N LEU A 59 10.08 -7.04 -13.04
CA LEU A 59 8.82 -6.31 -12.95
C LEU A 59 7.71 -6.96 -13.79
N SER A 60 7.97 -7.27 -15.06
CA SER A 60 6.97 -7.87 -15.97
C SER A 60 6.66 -9.32 -15.63
N GLY A 61 7.64 -10.05 -15.08
CA GLY A 61 7.49 -11.42 -14.61
C GLY A 61 6.94 -11.55 -13.20
N GLU A 62 6.55 -10.44 -12.56
CA GLU A 62 6.02 -10.41 -11.19
C GLU A 62 6.94 -11.06 -10.14
N ARG A 63 8.26 -11.06 -10.39
CA ARG A 63 9.27 -11.61 -9.50
C ARG A 63 9.61 -10.59 -8.42
N TRP A 64 8.66 -10.33 -7.52
CA TRP A 64 8.73 -9.22 -6.58
C TRP A 64 9.88 -9.33 -5.57
N HIS A 65 10.21 -10.53 -5.11
CA HIS A 65 11.37 -10.77 -4.25
C HIS A 65 12.68 -10.45 -4.99
N ASP A 66 12.84 -10.96 -6.21
CA ASP A 66 14.04 -10.73 -7.02
C ASP A 66 14.18 -9.26 -7.42
N LEU A 67 13.05 -8.59 -7.71
CA LEU A 67 13.02 -7.15 -7.96
C LEU A 67 13.49 -6.38 -6.72
N ALA A 68 12.95 -6.66 -5.54
CA ALA A 68 13.35 -5.97 -4.31
C ALA A 68 14.84 -6.16 -4.00
N ASN A 69 15.33 -7.39 -4.12
CA ASN A 69 16.73 -7.73 -3.90
C ASN A 69 17.66 -6.99 -4.87
N LEU A 70 17.30 -6.94 -6.15
CA LEU A 70 18.05 -6.21 -7.17
C LEU A 70 18.06 -4.71 -6.90
N ILE A 71 16.92 -4.10 -6.58
CA ILE A 71 16.87 -2.66 -6.26
C ILE A 71 17.73 -2.34 -5.04
N LYS A 72 17.69 -3.21 -4.00
CA LYS A 72 18.52 -3.01 -2.81
C LYS A 72 20.01 -3.15 -3.11
N SER A 73 20.43 -4.13 -3.90
CA SER A 73 21.85 -4.33 -4.19
C SER A 73 22.47 -3.15 -4.96
N LEU A 74 21.67 -2.45 -5.77
CA LEU A 74 22.06 -1.26 -6.53
C LEU A 74 22.20 0.01 -5.68
N GLU A 75 21.50 0.10 -4.54
CA GLU A 75 21.53 1.24 -3.60
C GLU A 75 21.26 2.63 -4.23
N CYS A 76 20.53 2.68 -5.35
CA CYS A 76 20.19 3.94 -6.02
C CYS A 76 19.14 4.73 -5.25
N SER A 77 19.41 5.99 -4.92
CA SER A 77 18.44 6.87 -4.23
C SER A 77 17.45 7.58 -5.18
N GLN A 78 17.46 7.26 -6.47
CA GLN A 78 16.61 7.91 -7.45
C GLN A 78 15.12 7.59 -7.22
N ASP A 79 14.25 8.49 -7.70
CA ASP A 79 12.80 8.31 -7.76
C ASP A 79 12.39 6.96 -8.37
N SER A 80 12.96 6.61 -9.51
CA SER A 80 12.71 5.34 -10.20
C SER A 80 13.05 4.11 -9.34
N ALA A 81 14.14 4.14 -8.57
CA ALA A 81 14.51 3.06 -7.67
C ALA A 81 13.50 2.88 -6.54
N TYR A 82 13.03 3.97 -5.93
CA TYR A 82 11.97 3.92 -4.94
C TYR A 82 10.62 3.50 -5.53
N TYR A 83 10.34 3.83 -6.79
CA TYR A 83 9.17 3.29 -7.49
C TYR A 83 9.22 1.77 -7.62
N PHE A 84 10.33 1.19 -8.07
CA PHE A 84 10.45 -0.26 -8.22
C PHE A 84 10.48 -0.99 -6.86
N LEU A 85 11.03 -0.36 -5.82
CA LEU A 85 10.91 -0.85 -4.45
C LEU A 85 9.45 -0.84 -3.97
N GLY A 86 8.71 0.22 -4.32
CA GLY A 86 7.26 0.32 -4.10
C GLY A 86 6.47 -0.77 -4.84
N ARG A 87 6.79 -1.04 -6.11
CA ARG A 87 6.18 -2.12 -6.91
C ARG A 87 6.44 -3.50 -6.30
N SER A 88 7.65 -3.73 -5.81
CA SER A 88 8.01 -4.98 -5.15
C SER A 88 7.22 -5.18 -3.86
N ALA A 89 7.21 -4.15 -2.99
CA ALA A 89 6.43 -4.18 -1.75
C ALA A 89 4.93 -4.37 -2.03
N GLU A 90 4.41 -3.72 -3.08
CA GLU A 90 3.02 -3.86 -3.50
C GLU A 90 2.69 -5.29 -3.94
N GLY A 91 3.51 -5.88 -4.83
CA GLY A 91 3.32 -7.23 -5.33
C GLY A 91 3.46 -8.32 -4.25
N LEU A 92 4.26 -8.06 -3.21
CA LEU A 92 4.36 -8.91 -2.02
C LEU A 92 3.21 -8.71 -1.00
N GLY A 93 2.27 -7.80 -1.27
CA GLY A 93 1.15 -7.50 -0.38
C GLY A 93 1.49 -6.55 0.77
N PHE A 94 2.70 -5.98 0.82
CA PHE A 94 3.15 -5.02 1.83
C PHE A 94 2.67 -3.60 1.52
N LYS A 95 1.34 -3.42 1.45
CA LYS A 95 0.71 -2.20 0.92
C LYS A 95 1.11 -0.93 1.68
N ASN A 96 1.29 -0.99 3.00
CA ASN A 96 1.73 0.17 3.79
C ASN A 96 3.19 0.58 3.48
N ALA A 97 4.07 -0.39 3.24
CA ALA A 97 5.43 -0.11 2.80
C ALA A 97 5.45 0.45 1.37
N ALA A 98 4.68 -0.15 0.47
CA ALA A 98 4.55 0.35 -0.90
C ALA A 98 4.12 1.82 -0.96
N LYS A 99 3.14 2.22 -0.12
CA LYS A 99 2.75 3.64 0.04
C LYS A 99 3.93 4.52 0.45
N LYS A 100 4.74 4.10 1.42
CA LYS A 100 5.93 4.86 1.86
C LYS A 100 6.92 5.04 0.70
N TYR A 101 7.25 3.96 -0.01
CA TYR A 101 8.21 4.02 -1.11
C TYR A 101 7.72 4.85 -2.29
N TYR A 102 6.44 4.78 -2.67
CA TYR A 102 5.88 5.67 -3.70
C TYR A 102 5.91 7.13 -3.28
N LYS A 103 5.63 7.45 -2.01
CA LYS A 103 5.78 8.83 -1.51
C LYS A 103 7.23 9.30 -1.59
N THR A 104 8.19 8.44 -1.25
CA THR A 104 9.62 8.76 -1.38
C THR A 104 10.00 9.01 -2.84
N SER A 105 9.54 8.17 -3.77
CA SER A 105 9.72 8.38 -5.22
C SER A 105 9.20 9.75 -5.67
N ILE A 106 7.97 10.10 -5.31
CA ILE A 106 7.33 11.40 -5.64
C ILE A 106 8.11 12.58 -5.05
N ASN A 107 8.67 12.43 -3.85
CA ASN A 107 9.47 13.48 -3.24
C ASN A 107 10.83 13.64 -3.93
N ASN A 108 11.47 12.53 -4.29
CA ASN A 108 12.77 12.53 -4.96
C ASN A 108 12.68 13.11 -6.38
N SER A 109 11.58 12.88 -7.09
CA SER A 109 11.36 13.45 -8.43
C SER A 109 11.20 14.98 -8.43
N LYS A 110 10.97 15.60 -7.27
CA LYS A 110 10.90 17.06 -7.11
C LYS A 110 12.26 17.68 -6.80
N VAL A 111 13.24 16.87 -6.43
CA VAL A 111 14.60 17.33 -6.19
C VAL A 111 15.23 17.58 -7.56
N GLY A 112 15.58 18.82 -7.88
CA GLY A 112 16.20 19.22 -9.15
C GLY A 112 17.64 18.71 -9.35
N ASN A 113 17.96 17.52 -8.87
CA ASN A 113 19.27 16.89 -8.87
C ASN A 113 19.19 15.47 -9.47
N HIS A 114 20.08 15.18 -10.42
CA HIS A 114 20.16 13.90 -11.16
C HIS A 114 20.50 12.69 -10.31
N LEU A 115 21.02 12.90 -9.10
CA LEU A 115 21.20 11.83 -8.12
C LEU A 115 19.87 11.32 -7.53
N TYR A 116 18.79 12.11 -7.66
CA TYR A 116 17.49 11.84 -7.05
C TYR A 116 16.34 11.79 -8.06
N SER A 117 16.42 12.55 -9.14
CA SER A 117 15.36 12.63 -10.16
C SER A 117 15.87 12.12 -11.50
N CYS A 118 15.26 11.03 -11.98
CA CYS A 118 15.54 10.49 -13.31
C CYS A 118 15.32 11.54 -14.42
N ALA A 119 14.32 12.42 -14.27
CA ALA A 119 13.95 13.40 -15.28
C ALA A 119 14.85 14.66 -15.32
N SER A 120 15.96 14.72 -14.56
CA SER A 120 16.73 15.97 -14.47
C SER A 120 17.82 16.10 -15.55
N MET A 121 17.67 17.19 -16.30
CA MET A 121 18.56 17.88 -17.25
C MET A 121 19.14 17.14 -18.47
N LEU A 122 19.42 15.83 -18.48
CA LEU A 122 20.01 15.18 -19.68
C LEU A 122 19.56 13.72 -19.94
N GLU A 123 18.90 13.04 -19.01
CA GLU A 123 18.37 11.68 -19.20
C GLU A 123 16.87 11.71 -19.48
N TYR A 124 16.48 11.90 -20.75
CA TYR A 124 15.07 11.88 -21.17
C TYR A 124 14.41 10.49 -21.15
N ASN A 125 15.16 9.43 -20.84
CA ASN A 125 14.67 8.07 -20.97
C ASN A 125 14.68 7.35 -19.63
N CYS A 126 13.72 7.67 -18.77
CA CYS A 126 13.35 6.92 -17.56
C CYS A 126 12.72 5.56 -17.90
N TRP A 127 13.23 4.89 -18.94
CA TRP A 127 12.81 3.60 -19.46
C TRP A 127 11.30 3.51 -19.74
N GLY A 128 10.74 4.63 -20.24
CA GLY A 128 9.30 4.76 -20.52
C GLY A 128 8.43 5.15 -19.33
N PHE A 129 8.99 5.25 -18.12
CA PHE A 129 8.27 5.74 -16.93
C PHE A 129 8.24 7.27 -16.87
N LYS A 130 7.17 7.81 -16.28
CA LYS A 130 6.92 9.23 -16.06
C LYS A 130 6.83 9.50 -14.57
N PHE A 131 7.88 10.08 -14.00
CA PHE A 131 7.90 10.48 -12.59
C PHE A 131 7.58 11.98 -12.44
N PRO A 132 6.70 12.37 -11.49
CA PRO A 132 6.08 11.55 -10.43
C PRO A 132 4.83 10.74 -10.83
N GLN A 133 4.28 10.91 -12.04
CA GLN A 133 2.93 10.48 -12.41
C GLN A 133 2.66 8.97 -12.21
N ASP A 134 3.62 8.11 -12.56
CA ASP A 134 3.47 6.66 -12.38
C ASP A 134 3.45 6.26 -10.90
N SER A 135 4.22 6.94 -10.06
CA SER A 135 4.21 6.72 -8.61
C SER A 135 2.91 7.22 -8.00
N GLU A 136 2.39 8.36 -8.44
CA GLU A 136 1.08 8.88 -8.01
C GLU A 136 -0.06 7.95 -8.42
N THR A 137 -0.01 7.43 -9.65
CA THR A 137 -0.99 6.47 -10.18
C THR A 137 -1.04 5.22 -9.30
N ARG A 138 0.11 4.60 -9.00
CA ARG A 138 0.17 3.42 -8.11
C ARG A 138 -0.24 3.76 -6.68
N LEU A 139 0.22 4.89 -6.15
CA LEU A 139 -0.16 5.33 -4.80
C LEU A 139 -1.68 5.53 -4.66
N SER A 140 -2.34 6.06 -5.70
CA SER A 140 -3.79 6.24 -5.73
C SER A 140 -4.53 4.90 -5.74
N GLN A 141 -4.02 3.90 -6.45
CA GLN A 141 -4.54 2.53 -6.47
C GLN A 141 -4.34 1.81 -5.14
N LEU A 142 -3.31 2.19 -4.37
CA LEU A 142 -3.05 1.72 -3.02
C LEU A 142 -3.80 2.48 -1.93
N LYS A 143 -4.71 3.38 -2.27
CA LYS A 143 -5.70 3.89 -1.31
C LYS A 143 -6.64 2.75 -0.90
N ILE A 144 -6.13 1.79 -0.12
CA ILE A 144 -6.90 1.17 0.94
C ILE A 144 -7.29 2.36 1.82
N TYR A 145 -8.57 2.68 1.83
CA TYR A 145 -9.15 3.56 2.82
C TYR A 145 -8.90 2.90 4.17
N GLN A 146 -7.78 3.24 4.81
CA GLN A 146 -7.63 2.99 6.23
C GLN A 146 -8.55 4.02 6.85
N PHE A 147 -9.74 3.59 7.26
CA PHE A 147 -10.73 4.52 7.77
C PHE A 147 -10.14 5.13 9.02
N LYS A 148 -10.05 6.46 9.05
CA LYS A 148 -9.85 7.18 10.30
C LYS A 148 -10.96 6.74 11.27
N ASP A 149 -10.62 6.63 12.56
CA ASP A 149 -11.56 6.41 13.67
C ASP A 149 -12.93 7.01 13.32
N MET A 150 -13.93 6.14 13.17
CA MET A 150 -15.21 6.50 12.58
C MET A 150 -16.25 6.59 13.68
N PRO A 151 -16.75 7.79 14.02
CA PRO A 151 -17.88 7.92 14.93
C PRO A 151 -19.07 7.15 14.36
N MET A 152 -19.73 6.39 15.22
CA MET A 152 -20.88 5.59 14.87
C MET A 152 -21.89 5.56 16.02
N VAL A 153 -23.17 5.63 15.66
CA VAL A 153 -24.30 5.39 16.57
C VAL A 153 -25.06 4.16 16.07
N LEU A 154 -25.22 3.18 16.94
CA LEU A 154 -26.05 2.00 16.72
C LEU A 154 -27.41 2.24 17.37
N GLU A 155 -28.48 2.30 16.58
CA GLU A 155 -29.86 2.32 17.04
C GLU A 155 -30.41 0.88 16.96
N VAL A 156 -30.55 0.22 18.10
CA VAL A 156 -31.03 -1.16 18.22
C VAL A 156 -32.50 -1.14 18.57
N THR A 157 -33.36 -1.59 17.66
CA THR A 157 -34.79 -1.73 17.90
C THR A 157 -35.16 -3.20 18.07
N GLU A 158 -35.61 -3.56 19.27
CA GLU A 158 -36.05 -4.91 19.65
C GLU A 158 -37.40 -4.82 20.38
N SER A 159 -38.38 -5.62 19.95
CA SER A 159 -39.73 -5.67 20.54
C SER A 159 -40.38 -4.28 20.72
N GLY A 160 -40.16 -3.36 19.78
CA GLY A 160 -40.71 -2.00 19.80
C GLY A 160 -39.98 -1.02 20.72
N ARG A 161 -38.93 -1.44 21.43
CA ARG A 161 -38.06 -0.56 22.22
C ARG A 161 -36.79 -0.26 21.43
N THR A 162 -36.29 0.97 21.53
CA THR A 162 -35.06 1.39 20.85
C THR A 162 -34.00 1.80 21.86
N PHE A 163 -32.80 1.25 21.70
CA PHE A 163 -31.60 1.57 22.47
C PHE A 163 -30.56 2.20 21.56
N LYS A 164 -29.77 3.14 22.08
CA LYS A 164 -28.69 3.79 21.33
C LYS A 164 -27.34 3.49 21.98
N LEU A 165 -26.36 3.16 21.15
CA LEU A 165 -24.97 3.01 21.55
C LEU A 165 -24.11 3.92 20.67
N SER A 166 -23.45 4.89 21.29
CA SER A 166 -22.49 5.79 20.64
C SER A 166 -21.08 5.26 20.83
N GLY A 167 -20.22 5.49 19.85
CA GLY A 167 -18.82 5.12 19.96
C GLY A 167 -18.03 5.33 18.67
N ILE A 168 -16.86 4.74 18.63
CA ILE A 168 -15.89 4.83 17.55
C ILE A 168 -15.64 3.44 17.00
N VAL A 169 -15.77 3.30 15.69
CA VAL A 169 -15.30 2.12 14.98
C VAL A 169 -13.85 2.29 14.56
N LYS A 170 -13.04 1.28 14.88
CA LYS A 170 -11.63 1.19 14.53
C LYS A 170 -11.35 -0.10 13.75
N ASP A 171 -10.18 -0.13 13.12
CA ASP A 171 -9.61 -1.28 12.43
C ASP A 171 -10.32 -1.71 11.13
N ILE A 172 -11.23 -0.89 10.58
CA ILE A 172 -11.80 -1.13 9.24
C ILE A 172 -10.81 -0.74 8.15
N LEU A 173 -10.57 -1.68 7.24
CA LEU A 173 -9.73 -1.53 6.05
C LEU A 173 -10.56 -1.28 4.76
N GLY A 174 -11.89 -1.39 4.80
CA GLY A 174 -12.79 -1.04 3.68
C GLY A 174 -12.98 -2.08 2.61
N ASN A 175 -12.59 -3.32 2.91
CA ASN A 175 -12.73 -4.41 1.98
C ASN A 175 -14.19 -4.86 1.89
N GLN A 176 -14.51 -5.79 0.98
CA GLN A 176 -15.83 -6.41 0.94
C GLN A 176 -16.10 -7.25 2.20
N ASN A 177 -15.02 -7.77 2.80
CA ASN A 177 -15.04 -8.52 4.04
C ASN A 177 -14.08 -7.88 5.02
N ASP A 178 -14.53 -7.59 6.24
CA ASP A 178 -13.68 -6.96 7.23
C ASP A 178 -14.15 -7.27 8.65
N VAL A 179 -13.21 -7.09 9.58
CA VAL A 179 -13.45 -7.18 11.01
C VAL A 179 -13.24 -5.79 11.61
N PHE A 180 -14.04 -5.45 12.61
CA PHE A 180 -13.95 -4.16 13.26
C PHE A 180 -14.15 -4.23 14.77
N GLY A 181 -13.58 -3.27 15.47
CA GLY A 181 -13.87 -3.02 16.88
C GLY A 181 -14.74 -1.78 17.04
N PHE A 182 -15.75 -1.86 17.91
CA PHE A 182 -16.55 -0.72 18.34
C PHE A 182 -16.21 -0.40 19.78
N PHE A 183 -15.79 0.84 20.02
CA PHE A 183 -15.28 1.33 21.28
C PHE A 183 -16.18 2.44 21.79
N ASN A 184 -16.51 2.45 23.08
CA ASN A 184 -17.25 3.56 23.67
C ASN A 184 -16.36 4.80 23.85
N ASP A 185 -16.94 5.89 24.36
CA ASP A 185 -16.24 7.16 24.54
C ASP A 185 -15.09 7.10 25.56
N SER A 186 -15.11 6.10 26.46
CA SER A 186 -14.00 5.80 27.38
C SER A 186 -12.88 4.99 26.73
N GLY A 187 -12.98 4.67 25.44
CA GLY A 187 -12.00 3.86 24.70
C GLY A 187 -12.07 2.36 25.01
N ILE A 188 -13.12 1.89 25.68
CA ILE A 188 -13.32 0.47 26.00
C ILE A 188 -14.01 -0.20 24.81
N LYS A 189 -13.45 -1.32 24.34
CA LYS A 189 -14.09 -2.14 23.29
C LYS A 189 -15.36 -2.78 23.84
N VAL A 190 -16.51 -2.34 23.32
CA VAL A 190 -17.85 -2.83 23.72
C VAL A 190 -18.39 -3.87 22.75
N CYS A 191 -17.97 -3.81 21.48
CA CYS A 191 -18.31 -4.83 20.48
C CYS A 191 -17.14 -5.13 19.55
N SER A 192 -17.19 -6.32 18.94
CA SER A 192 -16.52 -6.62 17.68
C SER A 192 -17.54 -6.96 16.62
N GLY A 193 -17.28 -6.61 15.37
CA GLY A 193 -18.11 -7.00 14.26
C GLY A 193 -17.31 -7.60 13.12
N GLU A 194 -17.98 -8.39 12.30
CA GLU A 194 -17.50 -8.89 11.02
C GLU A 194 -18.59 -8.65 9.99
N PHE A 195 -18.21 -8.25 8.79
CA PHE A 195 -19.12 -8.20 7.66
C PHE A 195 -18.52 -8.88 6.45
N ASN A 196 -19.38 -9.44 5.61
CA ASN A 196 -19.07 -9.98 4.30
C ASN A 196 -20.13 -9.52 3.31
N LEU A 197 -19.81 -8.43 2.60
CA LEU A 197 -20.68 -7.78 1.62
C LEU A 197 -20.43 -8.34 0.22
N ASN A 198 -21.48 -8.32 -0.59
CA ASN A 198 -21.43 -8.68 -2.00
C ASN A 198 -20.48 -7.77 -2.81
N ARG A 199 -20.27 -8.11 -4.09
CA ARG A 199 -19.37 -7.35 -4.97
C ARG A 199 -19.72 -5.87 -5.09
N SER A 200 -21.01 -5.52 -5.01
CA SER A 200 -21.49 -4.13 -5.03
C SER A 200 -21.38 -3.39 -3.70
N LYS A 201 -20.85 -4.04 -2.64
CA LYS A 201 -20.72 -3.50 -1.26
C LYS A 201 -22.03 -2.96 -0.68
N SER A 202 -23.17 -3.46 -1.14
CA SER A 202 -24.49 -2.93 -0.76
C SER A 202 -25.25 -3.83 0.19
N ARG A 203 -24.97 -5.14 0.20
CA ARG A 203 -25.68 -6.12 1.02
C ARG A 203 -24.82 -7.33 1.31
N GLY A 204 -24.99 -7.96 2.47
CA GLY A 204 -24.26 -9.16 2.83
C GLY A 204 -24.58 -9.69 4.22
N SER A 205 -23.76 -10.61 4.72
CA SER A 205 -23.85 -11.07 6.11
C SER A 205 -23.10 -10.12 7.03
N VAL A 206 -23.67 -9.89 8.21
CA VAL A 206 -23.02 -9.12 9.27
C VAL A 206 -23.20 -9.88 10.58
N SER A 207 -22.13 -9.96 11.36
CA SER A 207 -22.16 -10.45 12.73
C SER A 207 -21.61 -9.39 13.67
N LEU A 208 -22.29 -9.21 14.80
CA LEU A 208 -21.85 -8.36 15.91
C LEU A 208 -21.75 -9.23 17.15
N ASN A 209 -20.67 -9.09 17.89
CA ASN A 209 -20.48 -9.68 19.20
C ASN A 209 -20.26 -8.54 20.19
N CYS A 210 -21.30 -8.24 20.97
CA CYS A 210 -21.31 -7.14 21.93
C CYS A 210 -21.52 -7.73 23.32
N PHE A 211 -20.66 -7.38 24.28
CA PHE A 211 -20.69 -7.92 25.63
C PHE A 211 -20.72 -9.48 25.64
N ASN A 212 -21.89 -10.09 25.89
CA ASN A 212 -22.11 -11.54 25.90
C ASN A 212 -23.12 -12.01 24.84
N GLY A 213 -23.53 -11.13 23.92
CA GLY A 213 -24.51 -11.41 22.89
C GLY A 213 -23.89 -11.45 21.50
N LYS A 214 -24.17 -12.52 20.76
CA LYS A 214 -23.85 -12.62 19.34
C LYS A 214 -25.11 -12.39 18.51
N PHE A 215 -25.03 -11.42 17.62
CA PHE A 215 -26.05 -11.09 16.64
C PHE A 215 -25.51 -11.42 15.26
N SER A 216 -26.33 -12.08 14.44
CA SER A 216 -26.01 -12.35 13.04
C SER A 216 -27.23 -12.08 12.20
N GLY A 217 -27.05 -11.35 11.11
CA GLY A 217 -28.14 -10.91 10.25
C GLY A 217 -27.70 -10.53 8.86
N THR A 218 -28.66 -10.04 8.08
CA THR A 218 -28.38 -9.45 6.78
C THR A 218 -28.09 -7.97 6.97
N GLY A 219 -26.88 -7.54 6.59
CA GLY A 219 -26.50 -6.14 6.49
C GLY A 219 -26.85 -5.55 5.13
N GLU A 220 -27.29 -4.30 5.13
CA GLU A 220 -27.62 -3.50 3.96
C GLU A 220 -27.05 -2.08 4.15
N VAL A 221 -26.39 -1.54 3.13
CA VAL A 221 -25.92 -0.15 3.10
C VAL A 221 -27.01 0.68 2.43
N LEU A 222 -27.76 1.45 3.23
CA LEU A 222 -28.87 2.28 2.74
C LEU A 222 -28.36 3.57 2.06
N SER A 223 -27.31 4.15 2.62
CA SER A 223 -26.61 5.29 2.03
C SER A 223 -25.15 5.27 2.43
N SER A 224 -24.29 5.77 1.54
CA SER A 224 -22.87 5.93 1.77
C SER A 224 -22.35 7.07 0.91
N SER A 225 -21.57 7.95 1.50
CA SER A 225 -20.90 9.08 0.85
C SER A 225 -19.45 9.13 1.33
N TYR A 226 -18.54 9.51 0.43
CA TYR A 226 -17.13 9.67 0.75
C TYR A 226 -16.74 11.14 0.62
N ASN A 227 -16.11 11.69 1.67
CA ASN A 227 -15.52 13.01 1.64
C ASN A 227 -14.02 12.88 1.38
N GLU A 228 -13.58 13.21 0.16
CA GLU A 228 -12.18 13.13 -0.23
C GLU A 228 -11.27 14.05 0.59
N SER A 229 -11.76 15.25 0.95
CA SER A 229 -10.98 16.25 1.69
C SER A 229 -10.70 15.83 3.13
N GLN A 230 -11.65 15.12 3.75
CA GLN A 230 -11.54 14.65 5.13
C GLN A 230 -11.05 13.20 5.21
N GLY A 231 -11.09 12.47 4.11
CA GLY A 231 -10.74 11.06 4.07
C GLY A 231 -11.73 10.16 4.81
N THR A 232 -12.98 10.59 4.97
CA THR A 232 -13.99 9.93 5.82
C THR A 232 -15.22 9.52 5.03
N TYR A 233 -15.84 8.42 5.45
CA TYR A 233 -17.16 8.01 4.96
C TYR A 233 -18.25 8.45 5.93
N SER A 234 -19.43 8.75 5.38
CA SER A 234 -20.66 8.98 6.14
C SER A 234 -21.80 8.22 5.49
N GLY A 235 -22.70 7.68 6.30
CA GLY A 235 -23.85 6.95 5.76
C GLY A 235 -24.69 6.24 6.79
N VAL A 236 -25.57 5.39 6.27
CA VAL A 236 -26.51 4.59 7.06
C VAL A 236 -26.43 3.14 6.63
N GLY A 237 -26.13 2.26 7.57
CA GLY A 237 -26.25 0.82 7.44
C GLY A 237 -27.47 0.30 8.21
N LEU A 238 -27.97 -0.86 7.81
CA LEU A 238 -29.07 -1.54 8.47
C LEU A 238 -28.75 -3.03 8.56
N ILE A 239 -28.80 -3.58 9.77
CA ILE A 239 -28.72 -5.02 10.01
C ILE A 239 -30.11 -5.49 10.41
N LYS A 240 -30.64 -6.46 9.67
CA LYS A 240 -31.93 -7.10 9.97
C LYS A 240 -31.69 -8.51 10.47
N THR A 241 -32.30 -8.82 11.60
CA THR A 241 -32.45 -10.17 12.15
C THR A 241 -33.96 -10.48 12.26
N PRO A 242 -34.38 -11.74 12.55
CA PRO A 242 -35.80 -12.06 12.69
C PRO A 242 -36.54 -11.25 13.78
N SER A 243 -35.86 -10.87 14.86
CA SER A 243 -36.47 -10.19 16.02
C SER A 243 -35.99 -8.75 16.26
N THR A 244 -34.87 -8.36 15.65
CA THR A 244 -34.17 -7.09 15.93
C THR A 244 -33.76 -6.39 14.64
N GLN A 245 -33.85 -5.06 14.63
CA GLN A 245 -33.27 -4.20 13.61
C GLN A 245 -32.20 -3.31 14.24
N ILE A 246 -31.02 -3.24 13.61
CA ILE A 246 -29.93 -2.37 14.06
C ILE A 246 -29.61 -1.39 12.94
N ARG A 247 -29.90 -0.12 13.17
CA ARG A 247 -29.55 0.97 12.26
C ARG A 247 -28.23 1.59 12.69
N MET A 248 -27.27 1.64 11.77
CA MET A 248 -25.92 2.13 12.01
C MET A 248 -25.76 3.46 11.31
N LEU A 249 -25.65 4.54 12.08
CA LEU A 249 -25.33 5.87 11.57
C LEU A 249 -23.83 6.04 11.72
N TYR A 250 -23.10 6.35 10.65
CA TYR A 250 -21.65 6.54 10.74
C TYR A 250 -21.16 7.79 10.01
N GLY A 251 -20.07 8.37 10.50
CA GLY A 251 -19.39 9.53 9.91
C GLY A 251 -19.11 10.66 10.91
N PRO A 252 -18.32 11.67 10.52
CA PRO A 252 -17.83 12.74 11.42
C PRO A 252 -18.94 13.60 12.06
N ASN A 253 -20.12 13.67 11.44
CA ASN A 253 -21.25 14.46 11.93
C ASN A 253 -22.31 13.61 12.63
N VAL A 254 -22.05 12.32 12.84
CA VAL A 254 -22.92 11.50 13.68
C VAL A 254 -22.55 11.87 15.11
N SER A 255 -23.30 12.82 15.65
CA SER A 255 -23.16 13.29 17.02
C SER A 255 -23.12 12.09 17.97
N SER A 256 -21.97 11.88 18.61
CA SER A 256 -21.87 11.11 19.85
C SER A 256 -22.85 11.75 20.83
N ILE A 257 -23.95 11.07 21.11
CA ILE A 257 -24.99 11.62 21.98
C ILE A 257 -24.43 11.65 23.40
N GLU A 258 -24.37 12.85 23.99
CA GLU A 258 -24.20 13.11 25.44
C GLU A 258 -25.31 12.46 26.26
#